data_AF-A0A257JRB4-F1
#
_entry.id   AF-A0A257JRB4-F1
#
_cell.length_a   1.000
_cell.length_b   1.000
_cell.length_c   1.000
_cell.angle_alpha   90.00
_cell.angle_beta   90.00
_cell.angle_gamma   90.00
#
_symmetry.space_group_name_H-M   'P 1'
#
loop_
_entity.id
_entity.type
_entity.pdbx_description
1 polymer ?
#
loop_
_entity_poly.entity_id
_entity_poly.type
_entity_poly.pdbx_seq_one_letter_code
_entity_poly.pdbx_strand_id
1 'polypeptide(L)'
;IQQRIEQGDVWAFGPDALGPCFTGQVVRVPTWRLGLDASSFSTRVLQGVEAGGPAEAAGLRNGMRLLGHALVPGDALQPVQLQVQAEDGTRQDIRYLAAGEPVRDLPRYRPIPEALKAAACLGWLGLGPQAQQAANFVRRPTAAEAATGAGKGAKSKGKAKAGKSAKGGKAAKAGSAKSGSKSATKASSKSAAKAGGSRKTR
;
A
#
# COMPACT_ATOMS: atom_id res chain seq x y z
N ILE A 1 -10.32 -19.12 -27.01
CA ILE A 1 -9.11 -18.35 -26.58
C ILE A 1 -8.29 -17.93 -27.80
N GLN A 2 -7.92 -18.85 -28.69
CA GLN A 2 -7.19 -18.57 -29.94
C GLN A 2 -7.74 -17.36 -30.73
N GLN A 3 -9.06 -17.36 -31.04
CA GLN A 3 -9.71 -16.26 -31.77
C GLN A 3 -9.56 -14.88 -31.09
N ARG A 4 -9.61 -14.81 -29.75
CA ARG A 4 -9.46 -13.54 -29.02
C ARG A 4 -8.02 -13.02 -29.03
N ILE A 5 -7.04 -13.92 -29.06
CA ILE A 5 -5.62 -13.58 -29.19
C ILE A 5 -5.36 -13.00 -30.58
N GLU A 6 -5.93 -13.60 -31.62
CA GLU A 6 -5.80 -13.15 -33.01
C GLU A 6 -6.48 -11.79 -33.27
N GLN A 7 -7.54 -11.48 -32.52
CA GLN A 7 -8.30 -10.23 -32.62
C GLN A 7 -7.73 -9.07 -31.79
N GLY A 8 -6.76 -9.33 -30.91
CA GLY A 8 -6.21 -8.31 -30.01
C GLY A 8 -7.18 -7.86 -28.91
N ASP A 9 -8.19 -8.68 -28.61
CA ASP A 9 -9.21 -8.34 -27.61
C ASP A 9 -8.63 -8.33 -26.20
N VAL A 10 -8.99 -7.30 -25.43
CA VAL A 10 -8.58 -7.18 -24.03
C VAL A 10 -9.25 -8.28 -23.21
N TRP A 11 -8.44 -9.17 -22.63
CA TRP A 11 -8.93 -10.22 -21.73
C TRP A 11 -9.20 -9.64 -20.34
N ALA A 12 -10.47 -9.44 -20.00
CA ALA A 12 -10.89 -9.06 -18.66
C ALA A 12 -11.08 -10.30 -17.79
N PHE A 13 -10.34 -10.38 -16.69
CA PHE A 13 -10.55 -11.38 -15.67
C PHE A 13 -11.73 -10.95 -14.77
N GLY A 14 -12.64 -11.88 -14.47
CA GLY A 14 -13.72 -11.64 -13.52
C GLY A 14 -13.20 -11.31 -12.10
N PRO A 15 -14.04 -10.74 -11.22
CA PRO A 15 -13.65 -10.39 -9.86
C PRO A 15 -13.16 -11.61 -9.06
N ASP A 16 -13.65 -12.82 -9.37
CA ASP A 16 -13.31 -14.06 -8.67
C ASP A 16 -12.34 -14.96 -9.46
N ALA A 17 -11.70 -14.42 -10.52
CA ALA A 17 -10.85 -15.20 -11.42
C ALA A 17 -9.59 -15.79 -10.75
N LEU A 18 -9.14 -15.21 -9.64
CA LEU A 18 -8.01 -15.71 -8.85
C LEU A 18 -8.46 -16.62 -7.69
N GLY A 19 -9.69 -17.14 -7.73
CA GLY A 19 -10.21 -18.04 -6.73
C GLY A 19 -10.70 -17.35 -5.44
N PRO A 20 -11.17 -18.12 -4.46
CA PRO A 20 -11.90 -17.61 -3.29
C PRO A 20 -11.03 -16.85 -2.28
N CYS A 21 -9.71 -16.79 -2.51
CA CYS A 21 -8.78 -16.06 -1.64
C CYS A 21 -8.68 -14.56 -1.97
N PHE A 22 -9.06 -14.18 -3.19
CA PHE A 22 -8.84 -12.84 -3.73
C PHE A 22 -10.13 -12.25 -4.24
N THR A 23 -10.22 -10.93 -4.19
CA THR A 23 -11.26 -10.17 -4.87
C THR A 23 -10.62 -9.19 -5.84
N GLY A 24 -11.05 -9.24 -7.09
CA GLY A 24 -10.67 -8.34 -8.16
C GLY A 24 -11.55 -7.10 -8.16
N GLN A 25 -10.92 -5.95 -8.34
CA GLN A 25 -11.59 -4.68 -8.58
C GLN A 25 -10.86 -3.93 -9.70
N VAL A 26 -11.59 -3.16 -10.49
CA VAL A 26 -10.99 -2.22 -11.43
C VAL A 26 -10.63 -0.95 -10.66
N VAL A 27 -9.35 -0.57 -10.71
CA VAL A 27 -8.86 0.67 -10.11
C VAL A 27 -8.43 1.63 -11.21
N ARG A 28 -8.78 2.90 -11.03
CA ARG A 28 -8.33 4.00 -11.87
C ARG A 28 -6.94 4.43 -11.45
N VAL A 29 -5.96 4.26 -12.32
CA VAL A 29 -4.58 4.64 -12.07
C VAL A 29 -4.21 5.78 -13.03
N PRO A 30 -3.91 6.98 -12.51
CA PRO A 30 -3.46 8.08 -13.35
C PRO A 30 -2.08 7.78 -13.92
N THR A 31 -1.78 8.35 -15.09
CA THR A 31 -0.43 8.27 -15.64
C THR A 31 0.52 9.16 -14.83
N TRP A 32 1.75 8.71 -14.62
CA TRP A 32 2.78 9.53 -13.96
C TRP A 32 3.09 10.77 -14.80
N ARG A 33 2.81 11.95 -14.26
CA ARG A 33 3.10 13.25 -14.88
C ARG A 33 3.54 14.23 -13.81
N LEU A 34 4.83 14.52 -13.79
CA LEU A 34 5.42 15.38 -12.76
C LEU A 34 4.98 16.85 -12.91
N GLY A 35 4.76 17.31 -14.15
CA GLY A 35 4.37 18.68 -14.46
C GLY A 35 5.51 19.71 -14.42
N LEU A 36 6.77 19.27 -14.30
CA LEU A 36 7.96 20.13 -14.39
C LEU A 36 9.12 19.35 -15.01
N ASP A 37 10.12 20.07 -15.53
CA ASP A 37 11.27 19.45 -16.20
C ASP A 37 12.21 18.78 -15.17
N ALA A 38 12.60 17.53 -15.42
CA ALA A 38 13.47 16.76 -14.53
C ALA A 38 14.87 17.39 -14.32
N SER A 39 15.34 18.22 -15.24
CA SER A 39 16.57 19.01 -15.07
C SER A 39 16.47 19.99 -13.90
N SER A 40 15.28 20.37 -13.44
CA SER A 40 15.08 21.24 -12.28
C SER A 40 15.74 20.70 -11.00
N PHE A 41 15.86 19.38 -10.87
CA PHE A 41 16.49 18.74 -9.71
C PHE A 41 18.01 18.89 -9.70
N SER A 42 18.65 18.93 -10.88
CA SER A 42 20.09 19.14 -10.99
C SER A 42 20.47 20.62 -10.97
N THR A 43 19.68 21.48 -11.64
CA THR A 43 19.92 22.93 -11.70
C THR A 43 19.50 23.67 -10.43
N ARG A 44 18.67 23.04 -9.58
CA ARG A 44 18.08 23.65 -8.37
C ARG A 44 17.21 24.88 -8.66
N VAL A 45 16.73 25.02 -9.89
CA VAL A 45 15.79 26.05 -10.32
C VAL A 45 14.65 25.35 -11.05
N LEU A 46 13.40 25.64 -10.68
CA LEU A 46 12.26 25.07 -11.35
C LEU A 46 12.16 25.62 -12.78
N GLN A 47 12.14 24.70 -13.73
CA GLN A 47 12.02 24.98 -15.16
C GLN A 47 11.03 24.02 -15.80
N GLY A 48 10.49 24.42 -16.95
CA GLY A 48 9.51 23.62 -17.70
C GLY A 48 8.27 23.26 -16.89
N VAL A 49 7.85 24.11 -15.94
CA VAL A 49 6.56 23.93 -15.25
C VAL A 49 5.47 24.00 -16.31
N GLU A 50 4.72 22.90 -16.42
CA GLU A 50 3.74 22.68 -17.46
C GLU A 50 2.43 23.41 -17.16
N ALA A 51 1.96 24.21 -18.12
CA ALA A 51 0.70 24.94 -18.00
C ALA A 51 -0.50 23.99 -17.90
N GLY A 52 -1.37 24.22 -16.92
CA GLY A 52 -2.49 23.35 -16.55
C GLY A 52 -2.07 22.01 -15.95
N GLY A 53 -0.77 21.79 -15.72
CA GLY A 53 -0.22 20.55 -15.16
C GLY A 53 -0.35 20.48 -13.63
N PRO A 54 -0.09 19.30 -13.04
CA PRO A 54 -0.21 19.09 -11.60
C PRO A 54 0.74 19.98 -10.79
N ALA A 55 1.93 20.30 -11.33
CA ALA A 55 2.88 21.19 -10.67
C ALA A 55 2.40 22.65 -10.62
N GLU A 56 1.91 23.18 -11.74
CA GLU A 56 1.39 24.56 -11.79
C GLU A 56 0.15 24.72 -10.89
N ALA A 57 -0.75 23.72 -10.91
CA ALA A 57 -1.93 23.66 -10.04
C ALA A 57 -1.56 23.64 -8.55
N ALA A 58 -0.42 23.07 -8.20
CA ALA A 58 0.14 23.09 -6.85
C ALA A 58 0.81 24.42 -6.46
N GLY A 59 0.86 25.40 -7.38
CA GLY A 59 1.45 26.71 -7.14
C GLY A 59 2.91 26.86 -7.57
N LEU A 60 3.51 25.82 -8.18
CA LEU A 60 4.89 25.90 -8.68
C LEU A 60 4.96 26.82 -9.90
N ARG A 61 6.04 27.59 -10.01
CA ARG A 61 6.29 28.50 -11.13
C ARG A 61 7.75 28.36 -11.58
N ASN A 62 8.00 28.65 -12.85
CA ASN A 62 9.36 28.71 -13.38
C ASN A 62 10.17 29.79 -12.64
N GLY A 63 11.45 29.52 -12.41
CA GLY A 63 12.36 30.44 -11.70
C GLY A 63 12.39 30.28 -10.18
N MET A 64 11.43 29.59 -9.56
CA MET A 64 11.51 29.27 -8.13
C MET A 64 12.74 28.41 -7.84
N ARG A 65 13.43 28.69 -6.73
CA ARG A 65 14.62 27.94 -6.33
C ARG A 65 14.24 26.69 -5.57
N LEU A 66 14.75 25.52 -5.98
CA LEU A 66 14.49 24.26 -5.33
C LEU A 66 15.49 24.01 -4.18
N LEU A 67 14.99 24.00 -2.95
CA LEU A 67 15.79 23.77 -1.74
C LEU A 67 15.92 22.29 -1.41
N GLY A 68 14.83 21.54 -1.55
CA GLY A 68 14.75 20.11 -1.22
C GLY A 68 13.60 19.42 -1.95
N HIS A 69 13.67 18.10 -2.09
CA HIS A 69 12.62 17.31 -2.70
C HIS A 69 12.55 15.90 -2.11
N ALA A 70 11.36 15.33 -2.08
CA ALA A 70 11.10 13.91 -1.87
C ALA A 70 10.06 13.45 -2.88
N LEU A 71 10.44 12.54 -3.76
CA LEU A 71 9.56 11.95 -4.76
C LEU A 71 10.00 10.54 -5.13
N VAL A 72 9.06 9.74 -5.59
CA VAL A 72 9.30 8.39 -6.10
C VAL A 72 8.97 8.40 -7.59
N PRO A 73 9.97 8.32 -8.50
CA PRO A 73 9.71 8.35 -9.93
C PRO A 73 8.80 7.20 -10.36
N GLY A 74 7.77 7.51 -11.15
CA GLY A 74 6.87 6.52 -11.76
C GLY A 74 5.64 6.14 -10.93
N ASP A 75 5.51 6.59 -9.68
CA ASP A 75 4.35 6.26 -8.82
C ASP A 75 3.40 7.44 -8.62
N ALA A 76 2.40 7.56 -9.51
CA ALA A 76 1.44 8.68 -9.55
C ALA A 76 0.56 8.82 -8.31
N LEU A 77 0.56 7.81 -7.44
CA LEU A 77 -0.19 7.82 -6.19
C LEU A 77 0.66 8.29 -5.01
N GLN A 78 1.98 8.38 -5.16
CA GLN A 78 2.85 8.95 -4.14
C GLN A 78 2.93 10.47 -4.27
N PRO A 79 2.78 11.20 -3.14
CA PRO A 79 2.89 12.63 -3.15
C PRO A 79 4.34 13.05 -3.35
N VAL A 80 4.53 13.97 -4.30
CA VAL A 80 5.74 14.75 -4.48
C VAL A 80 5.75 15.85 -3.42
N GLN A 81 6.86 15.99 -2.71
CA GLN A 81 7.09 17.07 -1.74
C GLN A 81 8.29 17.89 -2.21
N LEU A 82 8.10 19.19 -2.41
CA LEU A 82 9.13 20.12 -2.84
C LEU A 82 9.22 21.27 -1.85
N GLN A 83 10.43 21.54 -1.38
CA GLN A 83 10.74 22.77 -0.65
C GLN A 83 11.30 23.77 -1.66
N VAL A 84 10.60 24.87 -1.84
CA VAL A 84 10.94 25.90 -2.83
C VAL A 84 11.10 27.26 -2.17
N GLN A 85 11.84 28.14 -2.82
CA GLN A 85 11.94 29.54 -2.49
C GLN A 85 11.44 30.35 -3.68
N ALA A 86 10.42 31.16 -3.45
CA ALA A 86 9.91 32.11 -4.44
C ALA A 86 10.90 33.27 -4.64
N GLU A 87 10.68 34.07 -5.69
CA GLU A 87 11.57 35.19 -6.05
C GLU A 87 11.64 36.27 -4.97
N ASP A 88 10.57 36.43 -4.19
CA ASP A 88 10.49 37.30 -3.00
C ASP A 88 11.30 36.78 -1.79
N GLY A 89 11.92 35.60 -1.91
CA GLY A 89 12.69 34.94 -0.86
C GLY A 89 11.85 34.07 0.08
N THR A 90 10.52 34.03 -0.09
CA THR A 90 9.61 33.25 0.76
C THR A 90 9.81 31.76 0.53
N ARG A 91 9.99 31.00 1.63
CA ARG A 91 10.08 29.54 1.58
C ARG A 91 8.69 28.91 1.62
N GLN A 92 8.46 27.93 0.76
CA GLN A 92 7.21 27.20 0.67
C GLN A 92 7.49 25.70 0.64
N ASP A 93 6.67 24.92 1.34
CA ASP A 93 6.65 23.47 1.25
C ASP A 93 5.39 23.07 0.48
N ILE A 94 5.59 22.55 -0.73
CA ILE A 94 4.52 22.23 -1.67
C ILE A 94 4.42 20.71 -1.80
N ARG A 95 3.21 20.20 -1.58
CA ARG A 95 2.89 18.77 -1.70
C ARG A 95 1.78 18.55 -2.71
N TYR A 96 2.02 17.71 -3.70
CA TYR A 96 1.04 17.39 -4.75
C TYR A 96 1.19 15.97 -5.30
N LEU A 97 0.18 15.47 -6.01
CA LEU A 97 0.24 14.19 -6.72
C LEU A 97 0.70 14.43 -8.15
N ALA A 98 1.72 13.69 -8.59
CA ALA A 98 2.18 13.70 -9.99
C ALA A 98 1.29 12.80 -10.88
N ALA A 99 -0.02 13.09 -10.81
CA ALA A 99 -1.07 12.40 -11.53
C ALA A 99 -1.49 13.23 -12.76
N GLY A 100 -1.42 12.61 -13.93
CA GLY A 100 -1.88 13.19 -15.19
C GLY A 100 -2.89 12.30 -15.92
N GLU A 101 -3.57 12.92 -16.88
CA GLU A 101 -4.32 12.20 -17.91
C GLU A 101 -3.37 11.52 -18.92
N PRO A 102 -3.75 10.37 -19.53
CA PRO A 102 -5.00 9.65 -19.31
C PRO A 102 -4.98 8.81 -18.04
N VAL A 103 -6.14 8.68 -17.41
CA VAL A 103 -6.38 7.66 -16.36
C VAL A 103 -6.63 6.30 -17.01
N ARG A 104 -5.90 5.27 -16.57
CA ARG A 104 -6.06 3.90 -17.06
C ARG A 104 -6.81 3.06 -16.04
N ASP A 105 -7.74 2.25 -16.52
CA ASP A 105 -8.41 1.23 -15.70
C ASP A 105 -7.54 -0.02 -15.63
N LEU A 106 -7.08 -0.39 -14.44
CA LEU A 106 -6.27 -1.57 -14.21
C LEU A 106 -6.99 -2.55 -13.26
N PRO A 107 -7.03 -3.85 -13.59
CA PRO A 107 -7.52 -4.85 -12.66
C PRO A 107 -6.52 -4.99 -11.51
N ARG A 108 -7.00 -4.83 -10.28
CA ARG A 108 -6.23 -5.03 -9.06
C ARG A 108 -6.89 -6.09 -8.20
N TYR A 109 -6.14 -7.13 -7.90
CA TYR A 109 -6.56 -8.17 -6.97
C TYR A 109 -5.97 -7.89 -5.60
N ARG A 110 -6.80 -8.05 -4.57
CA ARG A 110 -6.36 -7.99 -3.17
C ARG A 110 -6.82 -9.24 -2.43
N PRO A 111 -6.03 -9.72 -1.46
CA PRO A 111 -6.48 -10.76 -0.55
C PRO A 111 -7.76 -10.31 0.16
N ILE A 112 -8.73 -11.21 0.25
CA ILE A 112 -9.90 -10.99 1.11
C ILE A 112 -9.44 -11.16 2.57
N PRO A 113 -9.74 -10.21 3.47
CA PRO A 113 -9.41 -10.35 4.88
C PRO A 113 -9.92 -11.67 5.44
N GLU A 114 -9.12 -12.36 6.24
CA GLU A 114 -9.45 -13.66 6.85
C GLU A 114 -9.64 -14.84 5.86
N ALA A 115 -9.57 -14.62 4.54
CA ALA A 115 -9.80 -15.71 3.59
C ALA A 115 -8.77 -16.83 3.70
N LEU A 116 -7.53 -16.53 4.11
CA LEU A 116 -6.52 -17.55 4.40
C LEU A 116 -6.91 -18.52 5.53
N LYS A 117 -7.93 -18.22 6.34
CA LYS A 117 -8.49 -19.14 7.34
C LYS A 117 -9.63 -19.98 6.79
N ALA A 118 -10.24 -19.57 5.68
CA ALA A 118 -11.35 -20.28 5.08
C ALA A 118 -10.86 -21.56 4.38
N ALA A 119 -11.53 -22.68 4.65
CA ALA A 119 -11.20 -23.97 4.05
C ALA A 119 -11.25 -23.93 2.51
N ALA A 120 -12.14 -23.12 1.92
CA ALA A 120 -12.23 -22.95 0.47
C ALA A 120 -10.96 -22.32 -0.12
N CYS A 121 -10.41 -21.29 0.53
CA CYS A 121 -9.16 -20.66 0.09
C CYS A 121 -7.95 -21.57 0.31
N LEU A 122 -7.86 -22.21 1.48
CA LEU A 122 -6.80 -23.18 1.75
C LEU A 122 -6.84 -24.36 0.78
N GLY A 123 -8.03 -24.87 0.47
CA GLY A 123 -8.23 -25.90 -0.55
C GLY A 123 -7.75 -25.45 -1.93
N TRP A 124 -8.12 -24.25 -2.36
CA TRP A 124 -7.71 -23.68 -3.64
C TRP A 124 -6.19 -23.48 -3.74
N LEU A 125 -5.53 -23.06 -2.65
CA LEU A 125 -4.06 -22.91 -2.57
C LEU A 125 -3.32 -24.26 -2.46
N GLY A 126 -4.02 -25.39 -2.37
CA GLY A 126 -3.39 -26.69 -2.10
C GLY A 126 -2.81 -26.80 -0.68
N LEU A 127 -3.31 -26.01 0.27
CA LEU A 127 -2.91 -26.00 1.68
C LEU A 127 -3.99 -26.59 2.60
N GLY A 128 -5.09 -27.09 2.04
CA GLY A 128 -6.18 -27.69 2.80
C GLY A 128 -5.82 -29.06 3.39
N PRO A 129 -6.64 -29.58 4.32
CA PRO A 129 -6.42 -30.90 4.94
C PRO A 129 -6.36 -32.04 3.91
N GLN A 130 -7.00 -31.89 2.75
CA GLN A 130 -6.88 -32.85 1.64
C GLN A 130 -5.47 -32.89 1.02
N ALA A 131 -4.78 -31.74 0.92
CA ALA A 131 -3.40 -31.70 0.44
C ALA A 131 -2.43 -32.30 1.45
N GLN A 132 -2.69 -32.11 2.75
CA GLN A 132 -1.95 -32.79 3.82
C GLN A 132 -2.17 -34.31 3.78
N GLN A 133 -3.41 -34.76 3.53
CA GLN A 133 -3.72 -36.17 3.35
C GLN A 133 -3.00 -36.77 2.13
N ALA A 134 -2.95 -36.05 1.00
CA ALA A 134 -2.21 -36.48 -0.19
C ALA A 134 -0.69 -36.58 0.07
N ALA A 135 -0.09 -35.61 0.77
CA ALA A 135 1.32 -35.64 1.14
C ALA A 135 1.66 -36.81 2.09
N ASN A 136 0.75 -37.13 3.03
CA ASN A 136 0.92 -38.27 3.94
C ASN A 136 0.85 -39.62 3.21
N PHE A 137 0.10 -39.72 2.12
CA PHE A 137 0.00 -40.94 1.33
C PHE A 137 1.28 -41.25 0.54
N VAL A 138 1.99 -40.22 0.07
CA VAL A 138 3.30 -40.36 -0.61
C VAL A 138 4.42 -40.75 0.35
N ARG A 139 4.29 -40.39 1.64
CA ARG A 139 5.25 -40.74 2.70
C ARG A 139 5.05 -42.12 3.32
N ARG A 140 4.18 -42.96 2.77
CA ARG A 140 4.02 -44.34 3.27
C ARG A 140 5.36 -45.07 3.04
N PRO A 141 6.10 -45.47 4.10
CA PRO A 141 7.33 -46.22 3.91
C PRO A 141 6.97 -47.50 3.15
N THR A 142 7.73 -47.79 2.10
CA THR A 142 7.61 -49.08 1.43
C THR A 142 7.93 -50.18 2.44
N ALA A 143 7.28 -51.34 2.32
CA ALA A 143 7.43 -52.45 3.27
C ALA A 143 8.89 -52.93 3.47
N ALA A 144 9.82 -52.48 2.63
CA ALA A 144 11.26 -52.71 2.78
C ALA A 144 11.89 -51.96 3.98
N GLU A 145 11.41 -50.76 4.36
CA GLU A 145 11.94 -50.02 5.53
C GLU A 145 11.31 -50.46 6.86
N ALA A 146 10.14 -51.12 6.84
CA ALA A 146 9.52 -51.65 8.05
C ALA A 146 10.21 -52.93 8.57
N ALA A 147 11.06 -53.57 7.78
CA ALA A 147 11.66 -54.86 8.09
C ALA A 147 12.99 -54.80 8.89
N THR A 148 13.59 -53.63 9.08
CA THR A 148 14.90 -53.49 9.79
C THR A 148 14.78 -53.13 11.27
N GLY A 149 13.56 -52.97 11.80
CA GLY A 149 13.32 -52.48 13.17
C GLY A 149 12.97 -53.54 14.23
N ALA A 150 13.06 -54.84 13.94
CA ALA A 150 12.82 -55.90 14.93
C ALA A 150 14.05 -56.15 15.81
N GLY A 151 14.46 -55.11 16.55
CA GLY A 151 15.52 -55.18 17.56
C GLY A 151 15.00 -55.70 18.90
N LYS A 152 15.50 -56.87 19.28
CA LYS A 152 15.39 -57.50 20.60
C LYS A 152 15.71 -56.56 21.77
N GLY A 153 14.95 -56.72 22.86
CA GLY A 153 15.42 -56.49 24.24
C GLY A 153 15.30 -55.03 24.72
N ALA A 154 15.09 -54.72 25.99
CA ALA A 154 14.92 -55.52 27.19
C ALA A 154 14.32 -54.58 28.26
N LYS A 155 13.66 -55.19 29.24
CA LYS A 155 13.15 -54.57 30.47
C LYS A 155 14.14 -53.59 31.10
N SER A 156 13.63 -52.43 31.53
CA SER A 156 14.03 -51.89 32.85
C SER A 156 12.84 -51.21 33.53
N LYS A 157 12.40 -51.82 34.63
CA LYS A 157 11.56 -51.19 35.66
C LYS A 157 12.46 -50.21 36.42
N GLY A 158 12.05 -48.95 36.53
CA GLY A 158 12.78 -47.92 37.27
C GLY A 158 11.84 -46.89 37.91
N LYS A 159 11.41 -47.22 39.13
CA LYS A 159 10.96 -46.34 40.23
C LYS A 159 11.01 -44.81 40.04
N ALA A 160 9.85 -44.21 40.35
CA ALA A 160 9.60 -43.00 41.14
C ALA A 160 10.72 -41.95 41.33
N LYS A 161 10.40 -40.69 40.99
CA LYS A 161 10.67 -39.55 41.88
C LYS A 161 9.72 -38.39 41.62
N ALA A 162 9.08 -37.95 42.71
CA ALA A 162 8.36 -36.71 42.83
C ALA A 162 9.33 -35.50 42.89
N GLY A 163 8.92 -34.38 42.30
CA GLY A 163 9.50 -33.04 42.45
C GLY A 163 8.61 -32.07 41.66
N LYS A 164 7.62 -31.42 42.27
CA LYS A 164 7.68 -30.23 43.15
C LYS A 164 8.17 -28.95 42.42
N SER A 165 7.18 -28.09 42.15
CA SER A 165 7.20 -26.61 42.19
C SER A 165 8.09 -25.79 41.23
N ALA A 166 7.44 -24.92 40.45
CA ALA A 166 7.59 -23.45 40.38
C ALA A 166 6.68 -22.95 39.23
N LYS A 167 5.61 -22.17 39.40
CA LYS A 167 5.43 -20.81 39.93
C LYS A 167 6.27 -19.75 39.19
N GLY A 168 5.57 -18.89 38.43
CA GLY A 168 6.08 -17.67 37.78
C GLY A 168 5.63 -17.64 36.32
N GLY A 169 4.67 -16.83 35.85
CA GLY A 169 4.23 -15.52 36.30
C GLY A 169 4.88 -14.43 35.45
N LYS A 170 4.18 -13.91 34.43
CA LYS A 170 4.14 -12.47 34.15
C LYS A 170 3.12 -12.13 33.06
N ALA A 171 2.13 -11.35 33.51
CA ALA A 171 1.30 -10.52 32.66
C ALA A 171 2.14 -9.42 32.01
N ALA A 172 1.89 -9.13 30.73
CA ALA A 172 2.26 -7.87 30.10
C ALA A 172 0.96 -7.14 29.74
N LYS A 173 0.66 -6.15 30.59
CA LYS A 173 -0.41 -5.17 30.48
C LYS A 173 0.13 -4.05 29.58
N ALA A 174 -0.36 -3.94 28.35
CA ALA A 174 -0.12 -2.75 27.52
C ALA A 174 -1.38 -1.88 27.57
N GLY A 175 -1.34 -0.89 28.46
CA GLY A 175 -2.23 0.26 28.38
C GLY A 175 -1.69 1.22 27.32
N SER A 176 -2.56 1.67 26.42
CA SER A 176 -2.29 2.86 25.62
C SER A 176 -3.30 3.94 25.96
N ALA A 177 -2.73 5.10 26.24
CA ALA A 177 -3.32 6.26 26.85
C ALA A 177 -4.23 7.03 25.89
N LYS A 178 -5.41 7.33 26.43
CA LYS A 178 -6.09 8.64 26.43
C LYS A 178 -5.25 9.80 25.84
N SER A 179 -5.54 10.22 24.61
CA SER A 179 -5.22 11.56 24.12
C SER A 179 -6.53 12.34 23.95
N GLY A 180 -6.80 13.23 24.91
CA GLY A 180 -7.83 14.24 24.75
C GLY A 180 -7.33 15.38 23.85
N SER A 181 -8.14 15.80 22.90
CA SER A 181 -8.02 17.11 22.27
C SER A 181 -9.31 17.88 22.54
N LYS A 182 -9.24 18.76 23.55
CA LYS A 182 -10.10 19.93 23.65
C LYS A 182 -9.57 20.94 22.64
N SER A 183 -10.39 21.32 21.66
CA SER A 183 -10.19 22.57 20.92
C SER A 183 -11.54 23.29 20.88
N ALA A 184 -11.74 24.13 21.88
CA ALA A 184 -12.69 25.22 21.83
C ALA A 184 -11.97 26.41 21.20
N THR A 185 -12.45 26.89 20.05
CA THR A 185 -12.18 28.26 19.61
C THR A 185 -13.49 28.90 19.20
N LYS A 186 -13.73 30.02 19.87
CA LYS A 186 -14.93 30.84 19.94
C LYS A 186 -14.69 32.08 19.08
N ALA A 187 -15.71 32.52 18.35
CA ALA A 187 -15.94 33.91 17.90
C ALA A 187 -14.87 34.52 16.95
N SER A 188 -15.09 35.60 16.20
CA SER A 188 -16.24 36.38 15.69
C SER A 188 -15.59 37.65 15.11
N SER A 189 -15.85 37.99 13.84
CA SER A 189 -15.76 39.34 13.23
C SER A 189 -15.90 39.12 11.71
N LYS A 190 -16.93 39.53 10.97
CA LYS A 190 -17.76 40.75 10.92
C LYS A 190 -16.94 42.04 10.67
N SER A 191 -16.74 42.33 9.38
CA SER A 191 -16.62 43.66 8.74
C SER A 191 -16.90 43.41 7.24
N ALA A 192 -18.00 43.82 6.62
CA ALA A 192 -18.59 45.15 6.40
C ALA A 192 -17.73 46.10 5.53
N ALA A 193 -18.11 46.14 4.24
CA ALA A 193 -18.29 47.30 3.34
C ALA A 193 -17.19 48.38 3.16
N LYS A 194 -16.79 48.59 1.88
CA LYS A 194 -16.67 49.91 1.19
C LYS A 194 -16.45 49.67 -0.31
N ALA A 195 -17.43 49.88 -1.20
CA ALA A 195 -17.88 51.14 -1.82
C ALA A 195 -16.84 51.85 -2.71
N GLY A 196 -17.15 51.94 -4.00
CA GLY A 196 -16.97 53.16 -4.82
C GLY A 196 -15.73 53.25 -5.70
N GLY A 197 -15.93 53.38 -7.02
CA GLY A 197 -14.83 53.72 -7.92
C GLY A 197 -15.16 53.73 -9.42
N SER A 198 -16.28 54.35 -9.81
CA SER A 198 -16.55 54.69 -11.20
C SER A 198 -15.53 55.73 -11.70
N ARG A 199 -14.83 55.49 -12.82
CA ARG A 199 -14.23 56.58 -13.60
C ARG A 199 -14.26 56.29 -15.09
N LYS A 200 -15.21 56.98 -15.72
CA LYS A 200 -15.38 57.24 -17.15
C LYS A 200 -14.38 58.33 -17.58
N THR A 201 -14.26 58.52 -18.89
CA THR A 201 -13.50 59.55 -19.66
C THR A 201 -12.06 59.16 -19.98
N ARG A 202 -11.58 59.28 -21.22
CA ARG A 202 -11.98 60.21 -22.30
C ARG A 202 -11.80 59.57 -23.67
#